data_AF-G0M0Y4-F1
#
_entry.id   AF-G0M0Y4-F1
#
_cell.length_a   1.000
_cell.length_b   1.000
_cell.length_c   1.000
_cell.angle_alpha   90.00
_cell.angle_beta   90.00
_cell.angle_gamma   90.00
#
_symmetry.space_group_name_H-M   'P 1'
#
loop_
_entity.id
_entity.type
_entity.pdbx_description
1 polymer ?
#
loop_
_entity_poly.entity_id
_entity_poly.type
_entity_poly.pdbx_seq_one_letter_code
_entity_poly.pdbx_strand_id
1 'polypeptide(L)' 'MSNRFEILEEYQEANTELDHLKALAARQQDRSRVVTIYPHLKERVGHLSRKCEQLDMLLEAINASED' A
#
# COMPACT_ATOMS: atom_id res chain seq x y z
N MET A 1 3.73 -11.79 22.67
CA MET A 1 4.44 -11.50 21.41
C MET A 1 3.39 -10.96 20.47
N SER A 2 3.52 -9.68 20.15
CA SER A 2 2.37 -8.81 19.90
C SER A 2 1.98 -8.81 18.44
N ASN A 3 0.83 -9.44 18.15
CA ASN A 3 0.10 -9.38 16.88
C ASN A 3 0.10 -7.96 16.27
N ARG A 4 -0.01 -6.93 17.11
CA ARG A 4 0.04 -5.52 16.72
C ARG A 4 1.35 -5.07 16.05
N PHE A 5 2.49 -5.55 16.52
CA PHE A 5 3.79 -5.13 15.98
C PHE A 5 4.03 -5.73 14.60
N GLU A 6 3.66 -7.00 14.41
CA GLU A 6 3.72 -7.69 13.12
C GLU A 6 2.80 -7.03 12.09
N ILE A 7 1.58 -6.66 12.48
CA ILE A 7 0.64 -5.93 11.60
C ILE A 7 1.19 -4.53 11.24
N LEU A 8 1.85 -3.84 12.18
CA LEU A 8 2.48 -2.54 11.91
C LEU A 8 3.64 -2.64 10.91
N GLU A 9 4.48 -3.66 11.05
CA GLU A 9 5.59 -3.92 10.12
C GLU A 9 5.04 -4.22 8.72
N GLU A 10 4.05 -5.11 8.62
CA GLU A 10 3.41 -5.44 7.35
C GLU A 10 2.72 -4.22 6.71
N TYR A 11 2.09 -3.36 7.52
CA TYR A 11 1.50 -2.11 7.05
C TYR A 11 2.56 -1.16 6.49
N GLN A 12 3.69 -0.99 7.20
CA GLN A 12 4.78 -0.12 6.75
C GLN A 12 5.41 -0.62 5.45
N GLU A 13 5.62 -1.92 5.31
CA GLU A 13 6.13 -2.52 4.08
C GLU A 13 5.17 -2.31 2.90
N ALA A 14 3.88 -2.61 3.09
CA ALA A 14 2.86 -2.45 2.06
C ALA A 14 2.72 -0.98 1.63
N ASN A 15 2.76 -0.05 2.58
CA ASN A 15 2.62 1.37 2.29
C ASN A 15 3.87 1.92 1.58
N THR A 16 5.06 1.43 1.93
CA THR A 16 6.30 1.76 1.24
C THR A 16 6.28 1.26 -0.21
N GLU A 17 5.83 0.03 -0.47
CA GLU A 17 5.68 -0.49 -1.84
C GLU A 17 4.64 0.34 -2.63
N LEU A 18 3.52 0.69 -1.99
CA LEU A 18 2.47 1.51 -2.60
C LEU A 18 3.01 2.89 -3.03
N ASP A 19 3.79 3.55 -2.19
CA ASP A 19 4.38 4.86 -2.49
C ASP A 19 5.42 4.78 -3.60
N HIS A 20 6.24 3.73 -3.64
CA HIS A 20 7.15 3.48 -4.74
C HIS A 20 6.41 3.32 -6.08
N LEU A 21 5.31 2.56 -6.10
CA LEU A 21 4.51 2.36 -7.31
C LEU A 21 3.80 3.65 -7.75
N LYS A 22 3.28 4.45 -6.81
CA LYS A 22 2.70 5.77 -7.10
C LYS A 22 3.74 6.73 -7.67
N ALA A 23 4.94 6.77 -7.11
CA ALA A 23 6.04 7.59 -7.61
C ALA A 23 6.49 7.16 -9.02
N LEU A 24 6.54 5.85 -9.28
CA LEU A 24 6.81 5.31 -10.62
C LEU A 24 5.72 5.71 -11.62
N ALA A 25 4.44 5.61 -11.23
CA ALA A 25 3.32 6.03 -12.08
C ALA A 25 3.39 7.53 -12.41
N ALA A 26 3.67 8.39 -11.41
CA ALA A 26 3.78 9.84 -11.59
C ALA A 26 4.93 10.23 -12.53
N ARG A 27 6.12 9.62 -12.36
CA ARG A 27 7.28 9.86 -13.23
C ARG A 27 7.05 9.44 -14.69
N GLN A 28 6.15 8.49 -14.93
CA GLN A 28 5.82 8.04 -16.28
C GLN A 28 4.78 8.92 -16.96
N GLN A 29 3.84 9.48 -16.21
CA GLN A 29 2.84 10.41 -16.75
C GLN A 29 3.47 11.67 -17.36
N ASP A 30 4.61 12.10 -16.81
CA ASP A 30 5.40 13.23 -17.31
C ASP A 30 6.14 12.91 -18.64
N ARG A 31 6.35 11.62 -18.94
CA ARG A 31 6.96 11.14 -20.19
C ARG A 31 5.86 10.69 -21.16
N SER A 32 5.19 11.66 -21.76
CA SER A 32 4.06 11.60 -22.72
C SER A 32 4.18 10.66 -23.96
N ARG A 33 5.04 9.64 -23.96
CA ARG A 33 5.18 8.71 -25.09
C ARG A 33 5.15 7.23 -24.74
N VAL A 34 4.88 6.84 -23.50
CA VAL A 34 4.88 5.42 -23.12
C VAL A 34 3.48 4.94 -22.72
N VAL A 35 2.60 4.93 -23.72
CA VAL A 35 1.32 4.21 -23.67
C VAL A 35 1.60 2.72 -23.82
N THR A 36 2.23 2.05 -22.84
CA THR A 36 2.25 0.57 -22.72
C THR A 36 2.97 0.00 -21.49
N ILE A 37 3.45 0.80 -20.53
CA ILE A 37 4.13 0.23 -19.35
C ILE A 37 3.09 -0.17 -18.28
N TYR A 38 2.66 -1.43 -18.39
CA TYR A 38 2.00 -2.26 -17.37
C TYR A 38 0.50 -2.01 -17.06
N PRO A 39 -0.44 -2.72 -17.71
CA PRO A 39 -1.81 -2.85 -17.21
C PRO A 39 -1.86 -3.33 -15.73
N HIS A 40 -0.87 -4.12 -15.32
CA HIS A 40 -0.79 -4.68 -13.97
C HIS A 40 -0.34 -3.68 -12.90
N LEU A 41 0.18 -2.50 -13.26
CA LEU A 41 0.59 -1.50 -12.28
C LEU A 41 -0.63 -0.96 -11.52
N LYS A 42 -1.71 -0.64 -12.24
CA LYS A 42 -2.96 -0.18 -11.66
C LYS A 42 -3.59 -1.25 -10.76
N GLU A 43 -3.53 -2.52 -11.18
CA GLU A 43 -3.99 -3.66 -10.39
C GLU A 43 -3.18 -3.83 -9.10
N ARG A 44 -1.84 -3.77 -9.18
CA ARG A 44 -0.96 -3.85 -8.00
C ARG A 44 -1.18 -2.69 -7.03
N VAL A 45 -1.28 -1.45 -7.52
CA VAL A 45 -1.61 -0.28 -6.69
C VAL A 45 -2.96 -0.47 -6.01
N GLY A 46 -3.98 -0.92 -6.74
CA GLY A 46 -5.30 -1.18 -6.16
C GLY A 46 -5.30 -2.32 -5.13
N HIS A 47 -4.52 -3.37 -5.34
CA HIS A 47 -4.36 -4.46 -4.38
C HIS A 47 -3.64 -4.01 -3.12
N LEU A 48 -2.51 -3.31 -3.25
CA LEU A 48 -1.73 -2.77 -2.12
C LEU A 48 -2.53 -1.73 -1.33
N SER A 49 -3.31 -0.87 -1.99
CA SER A 49 -4.18 0.09 -1.30
C SER A 49 -5.20 -0.62 -0.40
N ARG A 50 -5.88 -1.65 -0.92
CA ARG A 50 -6.82 -2.44 -0.12
C ARG A 50 -6.13 -3.17 1.03
N LYS A 51 -4.91 -3.69 0.81
CA LYS A 51 -4.12 -4.33 1.86
C LYS A 51 -3.79 -3.33 2.98
N CYS A 52 -3.37 -2.11 2.63
CA CYS A 52 -3.10 -1.05 3.62
C CYS A 52 -4.37 -0.70 4.41
N GLU A 53 -5.52 -0.51 3.75
CA GLU A 53 -6.81 -0.24 4.41
C GLU A 53 -7.23 -1.35 5.38
N GLN A 54 -7.01 -2.61 5.00
CA GLN A 54 -7.32 -3.76 5.87
C GLN A 54 -6.43 -3.80 7.10
N LEU A 55 -5.12 -3.58 6.94
CA LEU A 55 -4.17 -3.56 8.04
C LEU A 55 -4.42 -2.39 8.99
N ASP A 56 -4.75 -1.21 8.44
CA ASP A 56 -5.13 -0.03 9.22
C ASP A 56 -6.38 -0.30 10.07
N MET A 57 -7.41 -0.91 9.47
CA MET A 57 -8.62 -1.32 10.20
C MET A 57 -8.31 -2.31 11.34
N LEU A 58 -7.39 -3.24 11.14
CA LEU A 58 -6.97 -4.18 12.19
C LEU A 58 -6.24 -3.45 13.32
N LEU A 59 -5.37 -2.49 12.98
CA LEU A 59 -4.66 -1.68 13.98
C LEU A 59 -5.62 -0.83 14.82
N GLU A 60 -6.61 -0.22 14.17
CA GLU A 60 -7.67 0.54 14.86
C GLU A 60 -8.49 -0.36 15.79
N ALA A 61 -8.87 -1.56 15.33
CA ALA A 61 -9.61 -2.52 16.16
C ALA A 61 -8.78 -2.98 17.37
N ILE A 62 -7.47 -3.19 17.19
CA ILE A 62 -6.57 -3.54 18.30
C ILE A 62 -6.49 -2.38 19.30
N ASN A 63 -6.25 -1.15 18.82
CA ASN A 63 -6.16 0.03 19.68
C ASN A 63 -7.46 0.25 20.48
N ALA A 64 -8.62 0.11 19.83
CA ALA A 64 -9.93 0.25 20.48
C ALA A 64 -10.25 -0.87 21.47
N SER A 65 -9.55 -2.01 21.40
CA SER A 65 -9.69 -3.13 22.34
C SER A 65 -8.70 -3.10 23.51
N GLU A 66 -7.64 -2.30 23.40
CA GLU A 66 -6.62 -2.10 24.44
C GLU A 66 -6.97 -0.93 25.40
N ASP A 67 -8.02 -0.16 25.09
CA ASP A 67 -8.64 0.87 25.94
C ASP A 67 -9.78 0.28 26.79
#